data_AF-A0A7Y3DIQ9-F1
#
_entry.id   AF-A0A7Y3DIQ9-F1
#
_cell.length_a   1.000
_cell.length_b   1.000
_cell.length_c   1.000
_cell.angle_alpha   90.00
_cell.angle_beta   90.00
_cell.angle_gamma   90.00
#
_symmetry.space_group_name_H-M   'P 1'
#
loop_
_entity.id
_entity.type
_entity.pdbx_description
1 polymer ?
#
loop_
_entity_poly.entity_id
_entity_poly.type
_entity_poly.pdbx_seq_one_letter_code
_entity_poly.pdbx_strand_id
1 'polypeptide(L)'
;MFGPLAAVAAGLAVLLTAGETAAAVVFIGILAASLAALFANRTVLRGLLIAMMVVFLGSTAFLGRGVAQLITALTTTDGPVDPADPAALATAAEKVDGAKTGPSFRLELTEDEMTAYVLDGLRAVEDNPLRLVAFDVVDGENGEPGRLDFAARFKGGGVEASGQIAIGLDRGALQVELADVSVGSFDMPGLARSSLEDLVERVADFNTTLEEFQVDVQSIELGSDRLVITGTQGSTDLLTSASLLDGLRAAAASAVGAAGAPPERFGRGEVAARSATPVYVALGDSLAANVGVDDPRDGYVSRFHRQLERRDGVEYGLENFGVSGETTGTLIRSGQLDEAVAFMEGRDVAYVTIDIGANNLLGHLGSEACSESLDAPACRDRLDATFQSYGPDLEYILDELRQAAPDATIVFLTAYNPFSLGLGTELEGATDETLASFNAIAVAVAGDGGVLVADGFEPMRGRTASTTHMLDQRPDIHPLPIGYDVLTGALVDALQ
;
A
#
# COMPACT_ATOMS: atom_id res chain seq x y z
N MET A 1 -34.45 -6.04 -39.02
CA MET A 1 -34.01 -5.19 -37.90
C MET A 1 -34.26 -5.83 -36.53
N PHE A 2 -35.38 -6.52 -36.31
CA PHE A 2 -35.67 -7.16 -35.01
C PHE A 2 -34.75 -8.32 -34.61
N GLY A 3 -34.12 -9.02 -35.56
CA GLY A 3 -33.28 -10.16 -35.24
C GLY A 3 -32.05 -9.85 -34.39
N PRO A 4 -31.19 -8.91 -34.83
CA PRO A 4 -30.06 -8.45 -34.02
C PRO A 4 -30.50 -7.86 -32.67
N LEU A 5 -31.60 -7.10 -32.63
CA LEU A 5 -32.12 -6.52 -31.38
C LEU A 5 -32.61 -7.60 -30.41
N ALA A 6 -33.33 -8.62 -30.89
CA ALA A 6 -33.76 -9.76 -30.10
C ALA A 6 -32.56 -10.57 -29.59
N ALA A 7 -31.53 -10.76 -30.42
CA ALA A 7 -30.29 -11.43 -30.03
C ALA A 7 -29.60 -10.69 -28.89
N VAL A 8 -29.44 -9.37 -28.99
CA VAL A 8 -28.82 -8.55 -27.93
C VAL A 8 -29.66 -8.59 -26.65
N ALA A 9 -30.96 -8.34 -26.72
CA ALA A 9 -31.82 -8.28 -25.53
C ALA A 9 -31.91 -9.63 -24.82
N ALA A 10 -32.06 -10.73 -25.57
CA ALA A 10 -32.12 -12.07 -24.99
C ALA A 10 -30.75 -12.55 -24.52
N GLY A 11 -29.69 -12.26 -25.27
CA GLY A 11 -28.31 -12.55 -24.87
C GLY A 11 -27.97 -11.85 -23.56
N LEU A 12 -28.30 -10.57 -23.40
CA LEU A 12 -28.10 -9.83 -22.16
C LEU A 12 -28.93 -10.38 -21.00
N ALA A 13 -30.21 -10.71 -21.22
CA ALA A 13 -31.05 -11.32 -20.18
C ALA A 13 -30.49 -12.68 -19.70
N VAL A 14 -29.96 -13.49 -20.62
CA VAL A 14 -29.36 -14.80 -20.30
C VAL A 14 -27.98 -14.63 -19.68
N LEU A 15 -27.21 -13.63 -20.11
CA LEU A 15 -25.91 -13.31 -19.51
C LEU A 15 -26.06 -13.04 -18.02
N LEU A 16 -27.05 -12.25 -17.65
CA LEU A 16 -27.30 -11.86 -16.27
C LEU A 16 -28.05 -12.92 -15.44
N THR A 17 -28.39 -14.10 -16.00
CA THR A 17 -29.19 -15.12 -15.27
C THR A 17 -28.63 -16.54 -15.38
N ALA A 18 -27.76 -16.80 -16.35
CA ALA A 18 -27.24 -18.13 -16.67
C ALA A 18 -25.79 -18.09 -17.18
N GLY A 19 -25.12 -16.94 -17.12
CA GLY A 19 -23.72 -16.78 -17.47
C GLY A 19 -23.40 -16.69 -18.98
N GLU A 20 -22.12 -16.49 -19.27
CA GLU A 20 -21.61 -16.13 -20.60
C GLU A 20 -21.84 -17.21 -21.66
N THR A 21 -21.66 -18.48 -21.29
CA THR A 21 -21.75 -19.60 -22.24
C THR A 21 -23.18 -19.76 -22.75
N ALA A 22 -24.17 -19.70 -21.86
CA ALA A 22 -25.59 -19.73 -22.22
C ALA A 22 -25.98 -18.50 -23.05
N ALA A 23 -25.48 -17.31 -22.66
CA ALA A 23 -25.73 -16.07 -23.38
C ALA A 23 -25.21 -16.12 -24.83
N ALA A 24 -23.99 -16.61 -25.03
CA ALA A 24 -23.38 -16.76 -26.34
C ALA A 24 -24.18 -17.73 -27.22
N VAL A 25 -24.62 -18.87 -26.67
CA VAL A 25 -25.45 -19.85 -27.38
C VAL A 25 -26.78 -19.22 -27.83
N VAL A 26 -27.46 -18.49 -26.94
CA VAL A 26 -28.74 -17.83 -27.25
C VAL A 26 -28.55 -16.71 -28.27
N PHE A 27 -27.51 -15.88 -28.11
CA PHE A 27 -27.19 -14.80 -29.04
C PHE A 27 -26.89 -15.32 -30.45
N ILE A 28 -25.97 -16.29 -30.57
CA ILE A 28 -25.59 -16.91 -31.84
C ILE A 28 -26.78 -17.65 -32.45
N GLY A 29 -27.56 -18.36 -31.64
CA GLY A 29 -28.75 -19.07 -32.10
C GLY A 29 -29.79 -18.14 -32.72
N ILE A 30 -30.07 -16.99 -32.09
CA ILE A 30 -31.01 -15.99 -32.62
C ILE A 30 -30.45 -15.34 -33.88
N LEU A 31 -29.14 -15.06 -33.96
CA LEU A 31 -28.52 -14.55 -35.19
C LEU A 31 -28.56 -15.57 -36.34
N ALA A 32 -28.27 -16.83 -36.07
CA ALA A 32 -28.36 -17.90 -37.07
C ALA A 32 -29.80 -18.07 -37.56
N ALA A 33 -30.80 -18.05 -36.67
CA ALA A 33 -32.20 -18.06 -37.03
C ALA A 33 -32.61 -16.81 -37.84
N SER A 34 -32.06 -15.63 -37.51
CA SER A 34 -32.24 -14.38 -38.27
C SER A 34 -31.74 -14.52 -39.70
N LEU A 35 -30.56 -15.12 -39.88
CA LEU A 35 -29.92 -15.32 -41.18
C LEU A 35 -30.67 -16.37 -42.01
N ALA A 36 -31.07 -17.49 -41.39
CA ALA A 36 -31.86 -18.52 -42.04
C ALA A 36 -33.24 -18.00 -42.51
N ALA A 37 -33.82 -17.04 -41.78
CA ALA A 37 -35.09 -16.42 -42.15
C ALA A 37 -35.03 -15.68 -43.50
N LEU A 38 -33.86 -15.19 -43.93
CA LEU A 38 -33.68 -14.53 -45.23
C LEU A 38 -33.97 -15.48 -46.42
N PHE A 39 -33.83 -16.78 -46.20
CA PHE A 39 -34.04 -17.82 -47.21
C PHE A 39 -35.38 -18.54 -47.05
N ALA A 40 -36.20 -18.15 -46.07
CA ALA A 40 -37.45 -18.81 -45.73
C ALA A 40 -38.64 -18.31 -46.59
N ASN A 41 -39.68 -19.14 -46.72
CA ASN A 41 -40.92 -18.73 -47.37
C ASN A 41 -41.68 -17.69 -46.50
N ARG A 42 -42.62 -16.95 -47.10
CA ARG A 42 -43.34 -15.85 -46.42
C ARG A 42 -44.06 -16.26 -45.15
N THR A 43 -44.57 -17.49 -45.06
CA THR A 43 -45.29 -17.99 -43.88
C THR A 43 -44.32 -18.24 -42.72
N VAL A 44 -43.20 -18.91 -43.01
CA VAL A 44 -42.14 -19.20 -42.03
C VAL A 44 -41.46 -17.90 -41.58
N LEU A 45 -41.17 -16.98 -42.51
CA LEU A 45 -40.60 -15.66 -42.18
C LEU A 45 -41.50 -14.86 -41.23
N ARG A 46 -42.82 -14.85 -41.45
CA ARG A 46 -43.76 -14.17 -40.54
C ARG A 46 -43.79 -14.81 -39.16
N GLY A 47 -43.80 -16.14 -39.08
CA GLY A 47 -43.73 -16.87 -37.81
C GLY A 47 -42.45 -16.55 -37.03
N LEU A 48 -41.29 -16.56 -37.70
CA LEU A 48 -40.00 -16.22 -37.10
C LEU A 48 -39.95 -14.77 -36.62
N LEU A 49 -40.42 -13.80 -37.42
CA LEU A 49 -40.46 -12.40 -37.01
C LEU A 49 -41.36 -12.17 -35.78
N ILE A 50 -42.51 -12.84 -35.70
CA ILE A 50 -43.38 -12.79 -34.51
C ILE A 50 -42.67 -13.39 -33.30
N ALA A 51 -42.04 -14.55 -33.44
CA ALA A 51 -41.30 -15.19 -32.35
C ALA A 51 -40.16 -14.29 -31.84
N MET A 52 -39.40 -13.67 -32.74
CA MET A 52 -38.31 -12.75 -32.37
C MET A 52 -38.82 -11.47 -31.71
N MET A 53 -39.97 -10.95 -32.15
CA MET A 53 -40.60 -9.80 -31.49
C MET A 53 -41.07 -10.16 -30.09
N VAL A 54 -41.64 -11.36 -29.89
CA VAL A 54 -42.03 -11.86 -28.56
C VAL A 54 -40.82 -12.03 -27.66
N VAL A 55 -39.73 -12.62 -28.16
CA VAL A 55 -38.46 -12.76 -27.42
C VAL A 55 -37.91 -11.38 -27.06
N PHE A 56 -37.84 -10.45 -28.01
CA PHE A 56 -37.35 -9.09 -27.76
C PHE A 56 -38.19 -8.36 -26.70
N LEU A 57 -39.52 -8.34 -26.84
CA LEU A 57 -40.40 -7.68 -25.88
C LEU A 57 -40.35 -8.35 -24.51
N GLY A 58 -40.30 -9.69 -24.47
CA GLY A 58 -40.18 -10.46 -23.23
C GLY A 58 -38.89 -10.16 -22.48
N SER A 59 -37.75 -10.24 -23.18
CA SER A 59 -36.43 -9.94 -22.61
C SER A 59 -36.31 -8.48 -22.18
N THR A 60 -36.83 -7.54 -22.97
CA THR A 60 -36.82 -6.10 -22.62
C THR A 60 -37.70 -5.82 -21.40
N ALA A 61 -38.88 -6.43 -21.31
CA ALA A 61 -39.75 -6.27 -20.15
C ALA A 61 -39.17 -6.92 -18.88
N PHE A 62 -38.47 -8.05 -19.04
CA PHE A 62 -37.75 -8.72 -17.95
C PHE A 62 -36.61 -7.84 -17.42
N LEU A 63 -35.73 -7.38 -18.31
CA LEU A 63 -34.63 -6.47 -17.96
C LEU A 63 -35.17 -5.17 -17.34
N GLY A 64 -36.21 -4.58 -17.92
CA GLY A 64 -36.82 -3.35 -17.41
C GLY A 64 -37.42 -3.51 -16.00
N ARG A 65 -38.06 -4.64 -15.69
CA ARG A 65 -38.51 -4.94 -14.34
C ARG A 65 -37.35 -5.15 -13.37
N GLY A 66 -36.30 -5.84 -13.81
CA GLY A 66 -35.10 -6.05 -13.01
C GLY A 66 -34.41 -4.75 -12.62
N VAL A 67 -34.18 -3.87 -13.60
CA VAL A 67 -33.61 -2.54 -13.37
C VAL A 67 -34.50 -1.71 -12.44
N ALA A 68 -35.82 -1.74 -12.61
CA ALA A 68 -36.74 -1.03 -11.72
C ALA A 68 -36.69 -1.56 -10.28
N GLN A 69 -36.59 -2.88 -10.10
CA GLN A 69 -36.43 -3.51 -8.78
C GLN A 69 -35.09 -3.13 -8.15
N LEU A 70 -34.00 -3.14 -8.92
CA LEU A 70 -32.67 -2.73 -8.45
C LEU A 70 -32.66 -1.25 -8.04
N ILE A 71 -33.20 -0.37 -8.88
CA ILE A 71 -33.34 1.06 -8.53
C ILE A 71 -34.14 1.21 -7.24
N THR A 72 -35.27 0.50 -7.10
CA THR A 72 -36.09 0.56 -5.88
C THR A 72 -35.31 0.05 -4.67
N ALA A 73 -34.57 -1.04 -4.81
CA ALA A 73 -33.75 -1.62 -3.76
C ALA A 73 -32.65 -0.66 -3.29
N LEU A 74 -31.93 -0.03 -4.22
CA LEU A 74 -30.81 0.87 -3.92
C LEU A 74 -31.24 2.26 -3.45
N THR A 75 -32.42 2.75 -3.84
CA THR A 75 -32.89 4.11 -3.52
C THR A 75 -33.83 4.17 -2.32
N THR A 76 -34.39 3.05 -1.87
CA THR A 76 -35.29 3.02 -0.71
C THR A 76 -34.47 2.88 0.57
N THR A 77 -34.38 3.96 1.34
CA THR A 77 -33.61 4.01 2.60
C THR A 77 -34.51 4.05 3.84
N ASP A 78 -35.80 4.33 3.66
CA ASP A 78 -36.82 4.35 4.71
C ASP A 78 -37.04 2.97 5.35
N GLY A 79 -37.06 2.94 6.69
CA GLY A 79 -37.35 1.75 7.50
C GLY A 79 -36.16 1.29 8.34
N PRO A 80 -36.41 0.48 9.39
CA PRO A 80 -35.35 0.04 10.28
C PRO A 80 -34.48 -1.06 9.65
N VAL A 81 -33.23 -1.11 10.09
CA VAL A 81 -32.38 -2.32 9.99
C VAL A 81 -32.89 -3.34 11.02
N ASP A 82 -32.95 -4.61 10.63
CA ASP A 82 -33.38 -5.68 11.53
C ASP A 82 -32.44 -5.78 12.75
N PRO A 83 -32.94 -6.16 13.93
CA PRO A 83 -32.11 -6.15 15.12
C PRO A 83 -31.07 -7.27 15.14
N ALA A 84 -29.82 -6.88 15.43
CA ALA A 84 -28.73 -7.79 15.74
C ALA A 84 -29.02 -8.61 17.01
N ASP A 85 -28.45 -9.81 17.11
CA ASP A 85 -28.45 -10.58 18.35
C ASP A 85 -27.70 -9.79 19.43
N PRO A 86 -28.34 -9.47 20.58
CA PRO A 86 -27.75 -8.60 21.59
C PRO A 86 -26.55 -9.24 22.31
N ALA A 87 -26.48 -10.57 22.42
CA ALA A 87 -25.37 -11.26 23.06
C ALA A 87 -24.16 -11.32 22.12
N ALA A 88 -24.39 -11.61 20.84
CA ALA A 88 -23.33 -11.59 19.84
C ALA A 88 -22.78 -10.18 19.64
N LEU A 89 -23.65 -9.14 19.59
CA LEU A 89 -23.23 -7.75 19.48
C LEU A 89 -22.40 -7.30 20.69
N ALA A 90 -22.83 -7.62 21.91
CA ALA A 90 -22.08 -7.25 23.12
C ALA A 90 -20.69 -7.89 23.14
N THR A 91 -20.60 -9.18 22.77
CA THR A 91 -19.33 -9.91 22.69
C THR A 91 -18.43 -9.35 21.59
N ALA A 92 -18.98 -9.09 20.41
CA ALA A 92 -18.26 -8.49 19.30
C ALA A 92 -17.73 -7.09 19.66
N ALA A 93 -18.56 -6.24 20.26
CA ALA A 93 -18.17 -4.91 20.70
C ALA A 93 -17.07 -4.96 21.77
N GLU A 94 -17.15 -5.87 22.74
CA GLU A 94 -16.08 -6.06 23.74
C GLU A 94 -14.77 -6.52 23.09
N LYS A 95 -14.82 -7.45 22.13
CA LYS A 95 -13.64 -7.91 21.38
C LYS A 95 -13.03 -6.80 20.52
N VAL A 96 -13.87 -6.03 19.82
CA VAL A 96 -13.44 -4.90 18.98
C VAL A 96 -12.88 -3.77 19.84
N ASP A 97 -13.52 -3.42 20.96
CA ASP A 97 -13.00 -2.41 21.87
C ASP A 97 -11.73 -2.89 22.59
N GLY A 98 -11.65 -4.17 22.94
CA GLY A 98 -10.43 -4.80 23.46
C GLY A 98 -9.28 -4.70 22.45
N ALA A 99 -9.56 -4.94 21.17
CA ALA A 99 -8.60 -4.75 20.08
C ALA A 99 -8.13 -3.30 19.90
N LYS A 100 -8.89 -2.31 20.39
CA LYS A 100 -8.50 -0.87 20.39
C LYS A 100 -7.64 -0.45 21.60
N THR A 101 -7.38 -1.35 22.54
CA THR A 101 -6.70 -1.02 23.82
C THR A 101 -5.30 -1.61 23.94
N GLY A 102 -4.81 -2.25 22.88
CA GLY A 102 -3.51 -2.90 22.84
C GLY A 102 -2.65 -2.42 21.66
N PRO A 103 -1.32 -2.48 21.79
CA PRO A 103 -0.35 -2.11 20.73
C PRO A 103 -0.35 -3.11 19.56
N SER A 104 -0.68 -4.36 19.86
CA SER A 104 -1.04 -5.42 18.94
C SER A 104 -2.40 -5.97 19.36
N PHE A 105 -3.21 -6.36 18.39
CA PHE A 105 -4.49 -6.99 18.64
C PHE A 105 -4.64 -8.24 17.79
N ARG A 106 -5.34 -9.22 18.37
CA ARG A 106 -5.91 -10.35 17.66
C ARG A 106 -7.41 -10.29 17.86
N LEU A 107 -8.11 -9.84 16.83
CA LEU A 107 -9.56 -9.78 16.80
C LEU A 107 -10.09 -11.08 16.19
N GLU A 108 -10.78 -11.88 16.99
CA GLU A 108 -11.42 -13.11 16.53
C GLU A 108 -12.94 -12.96 16.63
N LEU A 109 -13.60 -12.87 15.48
CA LEU A 109 -15.05 -12.73 15.36
C LEU A 109 -15.65 -13.99 14.71
N THR A 110 -16.66 -14.56 15.34
CA THR A 110 -17.49 -15.60 14.72
C THR A 110 -18.45 -14.98 13.70
N GLU A 111 -19.08 -15.82 12.87
CA GLU A 111 -20.12 -15.39 11.92
C GLU A 111 -21.25 -14.58 12.56
N ASP A 112 -21.77 -15.06 13.69
CA ASP A 112 -22.83 -14.40 14.45
C ASP A 112 -22.36 -13.04 14.99
N GLU A 113 -21.12 -12.96 15.48
CA GLU A 113 -20.52 -11.73 16.01
C GLU A 113 -20.26 -10.70 14.91
N MET A 114 -19.70 -11.12 13.76
CA MET A 114 -19.51 -10.27 12.58
C MET A 114 -20.84 -9.72 12.07
N THR A 115 -21.82 -10.61 11.90
CA THR A 115 -23.16 -10.28 11.45
C THR A 115 -23.80 -9.26 12.39
N ALA A 116 -23.74 -9.49 13.70
CA ALA A 116 -24.30 -8.59 14.70
C ALA A 116 -23.62 -7.21 14.70
N TYR A 117 -22.28 -7.16 14.62
CA TYR A 117 -21.51 -5.91 14.63
C TYR A 117 -21.79 -5.06 13.38
N VAL A 118 -21.79 -5.66 12.19
CA VAL A 118 -22.10 -4.95 10.92
C VAL A 118 -23.55 -4.48 10.89
N LEU A 119 -24.51 -5.29 11.36
CA LEU A 119 -25.92 -4.89 11.46
C LEU A 119 -26.12 -3.68 12.37
N ASP A 120 -25.35 -3.58 13.46
CA ASP A 120 -25.41 -2.40 14.33
C ASP A 120 -24.83 -1.16 13.65
N GLY A 121 -23.67 -1.30 12.98
CA GLY A 121 -23.07 -0.22 12.18
C GLY A 121 -24.00 0.32 11.09
N LEU A 122 -24.73 -0.56 10.39
CA LEU A 122 -25.70 -0.18 9.35
C LEU A 122 -26.86 0.69 9.84
N ARG A 123 -27.12 0.74 11.15
CA ARG A 123 -28.13 1.65 11.74
C ARG A 123 -27.62 3.08 11.87
N ALA A 124 -26.31 3.27 11.98
CA ALA A 124 -25.68 4.57 12.12
C ALA A 124 -25.43 5.25 10.76
N VAL A 125 -25.47 4.49 9.66
CA VAL A 125 -25.27 5.00 8.30
C VAL A 125 -26.53 5.73 7.80
N GLU A 126 -26.38 7.02 7.49
CA GLU A 126 -27.42 7.80 6.82
C GLU A 126 -27.70 7.24 5.41
N ASP A 127 -28.96 7.22 5.00
CA ASP A 127 -29.38 6.72 3.68
C ASP A 127 -28.98 5.26 3.36
N ASN A 128 -28.86 4.40 4.37
CA ASN A 128 -28.61 2.97 4.16
C ASN A 128 -29.83 2.25 3.53
N PRO A 129 -29.69 1.57 2.37
CA PRO A 129 -30.77 0.82 1.73
C PRO A 129 -30.92 -0.62 2.24
N LEU A 130 -29.98 -1.14 3.03
CA LEU A 130 -29.97 -2.52 3.53
C LEU A 130 -30.79 -2.65 4.82
N ARG A 131 -31.62 -3.70 4.86
CA ARG A 131 -32.38 -4.11 6.04
C ARG A 131 -31.63 -5.15 6.87
N LEU A 132 -30.94 -6.07 6.22
CA LEU A 132 -30.23 -7.19 6.83
C LEU A 132 -28.99 -7.50 6.00
N VAL A 133 -27.91 -7.90 6.66
CA VAL A 133 -26.73 -8.56 6.10
C VAL A 133 -26.36 -9.70 7.05
N ALA A 134 -25.96 -10.85 6.51
CA ALA A 134 -25.43 -11.99 7.23
C ALA A 134 -24.18 -12.51 6.50
N PHE A 135 -23.24 -13.05 7.25
CA PHE A 135 -21.98 -13.57 6.75
C PHE A 135 -21.80 -15.04 7.11
N ASP A 136 -21.15 -15.79 6.22
CA ASP A 136 -20.82 -17.22 6.34
C ASP A 136 -19.35 -17.40 5.96
N VAL A 137 -18.56 -17.99 6.85
CA VAL A 137 -17.12 -18.21 6.62
C VAL A 137 -16.96 -19.57 5.98
N VAL A 138 -16.39 -19.59 4.77
CA VAL A 138 -16.11 -20.83 4.05
C VAL A 138 -14.62 -21.13 4.10
N ASP A 139 -14.29 -22.26 4.73
CA ASP A 139 -12.91 -22.77 4.80
C ASP A 139 -12.34 -23.02 3.40
N GLY A 140 -11.06 -22.66 3.22
CA GLY A 140 -10.31 -23.00 2.02
C GLY A 140 -9.96 -24.49 1.96
N GLU A 141 -10.03 -25.09 0.77
CA GLU A 141 -9.60 -26.47 0.55
C GLU A 141 -8.19 -26.52 -0.07
N ASN A 142 -7.39 -27.53 0.28
CA ASN A 142 -6.08 -27.82 -0.36
C ASN A 142 -5.04 -26.69 -0.33
N GLY A 143 -5.09 -25.80 0.67
CA GLY A 143 -4.15 -24.69 0.82
C GLY A 143 -4.60 -23.38 0.16
N GLU A 144 -5.81 -23.33 -0.40
CA GLU A 144 -6.45 -22.07 -0.79
C GLU A 144 -6.86 -21.24 0.44
N PRO A 145 -6.89 -19.90 0.35
CA PRO A 145 -7.42 -19.04 1.41
C PRO A 145 -8.91 -19.31 1.66
N GLY A 146 -9.35 -19.17 2.92
CA GLY A 146 -10.78 -19.13 3.23
C GLY A 146 -11.44 -17.88 2.62
N ARG A 147 -12.75 -17.94 2.39
CA ARG A 147 -13.54 -16.83 1.85
C ARG A 147 -14.73 -16.50 2.74
N LEU A 148 -15.31 -15.32 2.55
CA LEU A 148 -16.48 -14.86 3.28
C LEU A 148 -17.66 -14.71 2.32
N ASP A 149 -18.67 -15.57 2.44
CA ASP A 149 -19.90 -15.44 1.67
C ASP A 149 -20.86 -14.49 2.43
N PHE A 150 -21.60 -13.66 1.72
CA PHE A 150 -22.59 -12.76 2.33
C PHE A 150 -23.98 -12.95 1.72
N ALA A 151 -25.00 -12.71 2.54
CA ALA A 151 -26.39 -12.59 2.12
C ALA A 151 -26.99 -11.31 2.71
N ALA A 152 -27.64 -10.51 1.87
CA ALA A 152 -28.22 -9.23 2.25
C ALA A 152 -29.67 -9.11 1.78
N ARG A 153 -30.46 -8.28 2.46
CA ARG A 153 -31.82 -7.94 2.07
C ARG A 153 -32.01 -6.43 2.08
N PHE A 154 -32.57 -5.88 1.01
CA PHE A 154 -32.87 -4.45 0.91
C PHE A 154 -34.17 -4.09 1.64
N LYS A 155 -34.25 -2.83 2.10
CA LYS A 155 -35.48 -2.25 2.66
C LYS A 155 -36.57 -2.13 1.59
N GLY A 156 -36.17 -1.73 0.37
CA GLY A 156 -37.03 -1.59 -0.80
C GLY A 156 -37.19 -2.88 -1.58
N GLY A 157 -38.42 -3.15 -2.03
CA GLY A 157 -38.70 -4.16 -3.06
C GLY A 157 -38.55 -5.64 -2.65
N GLY A 158 -38.17 -5.94 -1.41
CA GLY A 158 -37.95 -7.32 -0.95
C GLY A 158 -36.84 -8.04 -1.71
N VAL A 159 -35.92 -7.27 -2.29
CA VAL A 159 -34.80 -7.78 -3.07
C VAL A 159 -33.75 -8.32 -2.12
N GLU A 160 -33.21 -9.48 -2.44
CA GLU A 160 -32.08 -10.09 -1.73
C GLU A 160 -30.84 -9.96 -2.59
N ALA A 161 -29.68 -9.90 -1.96
CA ALA A 161 -28.38 -9.97 -2.62
C ALA A 161 -27.54 -11.04 -1.94
N SER A 162 -26.64 -11.64 -2.69
CA SER A 162 -25.63 -12.54 -2.16
C SER A 162 -24.35 -12.38 -2.96
N GLY A 163 -23.24 -12.79 -2.40
CA GLY A 163 -21.98 -12.82 -3.12
C GLY A 163 -20.87 -13.33 -2.25
N GLN A 164 -19.66 -13.27 -2.80
CA GLN A 164 -18.44 -13.67 -2.13
C GLN A 164 -17.57 -12.45 -1.90
N ILE A 165 -16.91 -12.45 -0.76
CA ILE A 165 -15.92 -11.45 -0.37
C ILE A 165 -14.62 -12.21 -0.19
N ALA A 166 -13.67 -11.95 -1.09
CA ALA A 166 -12.30 -12.34 -0.91
C ALA A 166 -11.61 -11.25 -0.09
N ILE A 167 -11.10 -11.64 1.08
CA ILE A 167 -10.34 -10.75 1.94
C ILE A 167 -8.87 -11.17 1.85
N GLY A 168 -8.04 -10.26 1.36
CA GLY A 168 -6.62 -10.47 1.19
C GLY A 168 -5.80 -9.33 1.80
N LEU A 169 -4.50 -9.56 1.88
CA LEU A 169 -3.52 -8.53 2.21
C LEU A 169 -2.56 -8.39 1.03
N ASP A 170 -2.49 -7.19 0.47
CA ASP A 170 -1.47 -6.82 -0.52
C ASP A 170 -0.66 -5.69 0.09
N ARG A 171 0.60 -5.97 0.44
CA ARG A 171 1.56 -4.96 0.94
C ARG A 171 1.09 -4.23 2.21
N GLY A 172 0.38 -4.93 3.10
CA GLY A 172 -0.14 -4.40 4.37
C GLY A 172 -1.51 -3.71 4.26
N ALA A 173 -2.03 -3.50 3.05
CA ALA A 173 -3.37 -2.98 2.85
C ALA A 173 -4.39 -4.14 2.77
N LEU A 174 -5.50 -3.98 3.51
CA LEU A 174 -6.67 -4.85 3.41
C LEU A 174 -7.26 -4.71 2.00
N GLN A 175 -7.18 -5.77 1.20
CA GLN A 175 -7.91 -5.85 -0.05
C GLN A 175 -9.20 -6.63 0.15
N VAL A 176 -10.32 -5.98 -0.14
CA VAL A 176 -11.63 -6.60 -0.14
C VAL A 176 -12.11 -6.65 -1.58
N GLU A 177 -12.09 -7.83 -2.19
CA GLU A 177 -12.65 -8.02 -3.53
C GLU A 177 -14.01 -8.71 -3.44
N LEU A 178 -15.02 -8.10 -4.08
CA LEU A 178 -16.32 -8.71 -4.26
C LEU A 178 -16.33 -9.56 -5.53
N ALA A 179 -16.65 -10.84 -5.35
CA ALA A 179 -16.84 -11.80 -6.43
C ALA A 179 -18.26 -12.35 -6.43
N ASP A 180 -18.72 -12.79 -7.60
CA ASP A 180 -19.99 -13.51 -7.79
C ASP A 180 -21.21 -12.86 -7.12
N VAL A 181 -21.32 -11.53 -7.24
CA VAL A 181 -22.44 -10.77 -6.67
C VAL A 181 -23.70 -11.00 -7.50
N SER A 182 -24.75 -11.49 -6.83
CA SER A 182 -26.09 -11.63 -7.37
C SER A 182 -27.06 -10.72 -6.61
N VAL A 183 -27.94 -10.04 -7.33
CA VAL A 183 -29.01 -9.20 -6.77
C VAL A 183 -30.36 -9.61 -7.37
N GLY A 184 -31.23 -10.16 -6.53
CA GLY A 184 -32.49 -10.76 -6.94
C GLY A 184 -32.26 -11.95 -7.86
N SER A 185 -32.68 -11.84 -9.12
CA SER A 185 -32.46 -12.85 -10.15
C SER A 185 -31.29 -12.53 -11.08
N PHE A 186 -30.52 -11.47 -10.81
CA PHE A 186 -29.46 -11.00 -11.69
C PHE A 186 -28.10 -11.32 -11.10
N ASP A 187 -27.31 -12.11 -11.82
CA ASP A 187 -25.88 -12.24 -11.61
C ASP A 187 -25.20 -11.04 -12.28
N MET A 188 -24.29 -10.40 -11.55
CA MET A 188 -23.55 -9.24 -12.03
C MET A 188 -22.14 -9.69 -12.47
N PRO A 189 -21.94 -10.11 -13.74
CA PRO A 189 -20.60 -10.39 -14.26
C PRO A 189 -19.75 -9.12 -14.19
N GLY A 190 -18.42 -9.26 -14.13
CA GLY A 190 -17.39 -8.28 -13.74
C GLY A 190 -17.32 -6.90 -14.44
N LEU A 191 -18.40 -6.46 -15.08
CA LEU A 191 -18.64 -5.16 -15.73
C LEU A 191 -19.52 -4.19 -14.89
N ALA A 192 -19.98 -4.57 -13.69
CA ALA A 192 -20.73 -3.67 -12.79
C ALA A 192 -19.94 -3.22 -11.54
N ARG A 193 -18.62 -3.45 -11.54
CA ARG A 193 -17.70 -3.09 -10.45
C ARG A 193 -17.81 -1.60 -10.09
N SER A 194 -17.68 -0.71 -11.08
CA SER A 194 -17.61 0.75 -10.86
C SER A 194 -18.88 1.47 -10.37
N SER A 195 -20.03 0.81 -10.27
CA SER A 195 -21.28 1.46 -9.83
C SER A 195 -21.89 0.85 -8.57
N LEU A 196 -21.45 -0.35 -8.20
CA LEU A 196 -21.69 -0.94 -6.88
C LEU A 196 -20.53 -0.65 -5.92
N GLU A 197 -19.32 -0.36 -6.46
CA GLU A 197 -18.17 0.17 -5.71
C GLU A 197 -18.59 1.38 -4.87
N ASP A 198 -19.30 2.38 -5.41
CA ASP A 198 -19.77 3.54 -4.62
C ASP A 198 -20.66 3.18 -3.41
N LEU A 199 -21.38 2.05 -3.44
CA LEU A 199 -22.24 1.61 -2.33
C LEU A 199 -21.47 0.76 -1.32
N VAL A 200 -20.48 0.00 -1.80
CA VAL A 200 -19.57 -0.83 -1.01
C VAL A 200 -18.51 0.04 -0.34
N GLU A 201 -17.94 1.02 -1.03
CA GLU A 201 -16.98 2.02 -0.53
C GLU A 201 -17.61 2.91 0.55
N ARG A 202 -18.92 3.16 0.50
CA ARG A 202 -19.67 3.87 1.57
C ARG A 202 -19.98 3.01 2.80
N VAL A 203 -20.02 1.69 2.68
CA VAL A 203 -20.28 0.75 3.79
C VAL A 203 -18.98 0.16 4.34
N ALA A 204 -17.94 0.10 3.50
CA ALA A 204 -16.63 -0.46 3.77
C ALA A 204 -15.56 0.65 3.76
N ASP A 205 -15.86 1.78 4.39
CA ASP A 205 -14.84 2.75 4.79
C ASP A 205 -14.00 2.22 5.97
N PHE A 206 -13.76 0.91 5.98
CA PHE A 206 -12.96 0.20 6.95
C PHE A 206 -11.50 0.61 6.77
N ASN A 207 -11.04 0.86 5.53
CA ASN A 207 -9.69 1.35 5.29
C ASN A 207 -9.48 2.78 5.86
N THR A 208 -10.40 3.72 5.64
CA THR A 208 -10.33 5.06 6.27
C THR A 208 -10.50 5.00 7.79
N THR A 209 -11.33 4.09 8.29
CA THR A 209 -11.48 3.83 9.73
C THR A 209 -10.18 3.28 10.32
N LEU A 210 -9.50 2.34 9.64
CA LEU A 210 -8.20 1.79 10.05
C LEU A 210 -7.07 2.82 9.95
N GLU A 211 -7.10 3.69 8.94
CA GLU A 211 -6.20 4.85 8.80
C GLU A 211 -6.40 5.86 9.94
N GLU A 212 -7.66 6.14 10.34
CA GLU A 212 -7.99 7.00 11.48
C GLU A 212 -7.52 6.41 12.82
N PHE A 213 -7.47 5.08 12.93
CA PHE A 213 -7.00 4.35 14.12
C PHE A 213 -5.52 3.93 14.08
N GLN A 214 -4.76 4.30 13.05
CA GLN A 214 -3.36 3.89 12.85
C GLN A 214 -3.14 2.37 12.97
N VAL A 215 -4.05 1.58 12.40
CA VAL A 215 -4.00 0.12 12.48
C VAL A 215 -3.29 -0.46 11.25
N ASP A 216 -2.18 -1.17 11.46
CA ASP A 216 -1.47 -1.97 10.46
C ASP A 216 -1.90 -3.44 10.57
N VAL A 217 -2.62 -3.95 9.57
CA VAL A 217 -3.16 -5.32 9.56
C VAL A 217 -2.11 -6.29 9.02
N GLN A 218 -1.64 -7.20 9.87
CA GLN A 218 -0.53 -8.10 9.58
C GLN A 218 -0.97 -9.46 9.02
N SER A 219 -2.11 -9.97 9.48
CA SER A 219 -2.70 -11.20 8.94
C SER A 219 -4.21 -11.20 9.05
N ILE A 220 -4.83 -11.88 8.08
CA ILE A 220 -6.26 -12.17 8.09
C ILE A 220 -6.41 -13.64 7.75
N GLU A 221 -7.08 -14.36 8.64
CA GLU A 221 -7.38 -15.77 8.47
C GLU A 221 -8.89 -15.94 8.52
N LEU A 222 -9.44 -16.50 7.46
CA LEU A 222 -10.83 -16.95 7.38
C LEU A 222 -10.82 -18.47 7.51
N GLY A 223 -11.41 -18.98 8.60
CA GLY A 223 -11.72 -20.39 8.70
C GLY A 223 -12.06 -20.89 10.10
N SER A 224 -12.65 -22.08 10.17
CA SER A 224 -13.30 -22.63 11.37
C SER A 224 -14.44 -21.76 11.90
N ASP A 225 -15.32 -21.29 11.00
CA ASP A 225 -16.50 -20.46 11.28
C ASP A 225 -16.15 -19.09 11.95
N ARG A 226 -14.95 -18.59 11.69
CA ARG A 226 -14.43 -17.35 12.27
C ARG A 226 -13.53 -16.56 11.32
N LEU A 227 -13.56 -15.26 11.51
CA LEU A 227 -12.60 -14.31 10.99
C LEU A 227 -11.61 -13.96 12.10
N VAL A 228 -10.33 -14.15 11.82
CA VAL A 228 -9.24 -13.73 12.70
C VAL A 228 -8.46 -12.63 11.99
N ILE A 229 -8.43 -11.45 12.59
CA ILE A 229 -7.60 -10.34 12.15
C ILE A 229 -6.52 -10.13 13.19
N THR A 230 -5.25 -10.19 12.78
CA THR A 230 -4.12 -9.81 13.62
C THR A 230 -3.51 -8.54 13.06
N GLY A 231 -3.35 -7.54 13.91
CA GLY A 231 -2.79 -6.25 13.51
C GLY A 231 -2.12 -5.55 14.66
N THR A 232 -1.45 -4.45 14.35
CA THR A 232 -0.85 -3.53 15.33
C THR A 232 -1.57 -2.21 15.26
N GLN A 233 -1.95 -1.67 16.40
CA GLN A 233 -2.52 -0.34 16.49
C GLN A 233 -1.41 0.62 16.91
N GLY A 234 -1.33 1.79 16.28
CA GLY A 234 -0.55 2.91 16.78
C GLY A 234 -1.11 3.41 18.11
N SER A 235 -0.94 2.67 19.21
CA SER A 235 -1.32 3.11 20.55
C SER A 235 -0.20 2.86 21.58
N THR A 236 0.57 3.93 21.78
CA THR A 236 1.01 4.58 23.03
C THR A 236 1.53 3.83 24.27
N ASP A 237 1.38 2.51 24.46
CA ASP A 237 1.77 1.84 25.72
C ASP A 237 2.45 0.45 25.56
N LEU A 238 3.40 0.33 24.61
CA LEU A 238 4.53 -0.62 24.75
C LEU A 238 5.71 0.07 25.41
N LEU A 239 6.73 -0.71 25.81
CA LEU A 239 8.11 -0.24 26.00
C LEU A 239 8.46 0.75 24.89
N THR A 240 8.18 2.02 25.13
CA THR A 240 8.17 2.97 24.03
C THR A 240 9.60 3.10 23.58
N SER A 241 9.79 3.36 22.29
CA SER A 241 11.02 4.00 21.82
C SER A 241 11.37 5.13 22.78
N ALA A 242 10.42 5.85 23.39
CA ALA A 242 10.66 6.83 24.44
C ALA A 242 11.23 6.29 25.78
N SER A 243 10.95 5.07 26.25
CA SER A 243 11.58 4.49 27.46
C SER A 243 12.98 3.93 27.18
N LEU A 244 13.20 3.33 26.00
CA LEU A 244 14.51 2.96 25.48
C LEU A 244 15.34 4.22 25.18
N LEU A 245 14.72 5.26 24.61
CA LEU A 245 15.29 6.57 24.30
C LEU A 245 15.46 7.40 25.56
N ASP A 246 14.65 7.25 26.60
CA ASP A 246 14.87 7.89 27.91
C ASP A 246 16.00 7.19 28.66
N GLY A 247 16.13 5.87 28.52
CA GLY A 247 17.30 5.11 28.97
C GLY A 247 18.58 5.50 28.20
N LEU A 248 18.50 5.59 26.86
CA LEU A 248 19.60 6.05 26.00
C LEU A 248 19.90 7.53 26.21
N ARG A 249 18.91 8.38 26.49
CA ARG A 249 19.09 9.80 26.86
C ARG A 249 19.71 9.94 28.22
N ALA A 250 19.28 9.16 29.22
CA ALA A 250 19.92 9.18 30.54
C ALA A 250 21.37 8.70 30.44
N ALA A 251 21.65 7.70 29.59
CA ALA A 251 22.99 7.24 29.26
C ALA A 251 23.79 8.28 28.43
N ALA A 252 23.17 8.96 27.47
CA ALA A 252 23.80 9.95 26.59
C ALA A 252 24.03 11.30 27.29
N ALA A 253 23.08 11.75 28.12
CA ALA A 253 23.18 12.93 28.96
C ALA A 253 24.25 12.75 30.06
N SER A 254 24.48 11.52 30.52
CA SER A 254 25.61 11.19 31.40
C SER A 254 26.93 10.96 30.67
N ALA A 255 26.89 10.76 29.35
CA ALA A 255 28.04 10.63 28.45
C ALA A 255 28.38 11.94 27.69
N VAL A 256 27.80 13.08 28.07
CA VAL A 256 28.14 14.41 27.51
C VAL A 256 29.64 14.67 27.74
N GLY A 257 30.42 14.31 26.71
CA GLY A 257 31.87 14.24 26.73
C GLY A 257 32.50 13.21 25.78
N ALA A 258 31.76 12.21 25.27
CA ALA A 258 32.37 11.07 24.56
C ALA A 258 32.53 11.20 23.02
N ALA A 259 31.69 11.95 22.30
CA ALA A 259 31.85 12.16 20.86
C ALA A 259 31.54 13.62 20.49
N GLY A 260 32.59 14.40 20.21
CA GLY A 260 32.43 15.75 19.66
C GLY A 260 31.99 15.68 18.20
N ALA A 261 31.09 16.57 17.79
CA ALA A 261 30.70 16.69 16.39
C ALA A 261 31.94 16.90 15.51
N PRO A 262 32.00 16.25 14.33
CA PRO A 262 33.10 16.47 13.40
C PRO A 262 33.13 17.94 12.95
N PRO A 263 34.30 18.46 12.52
CA PRO A 263 34.37 19.80 11.97
C PRO A 263 33.62 19.86 10.64
N GLU A 264 32.86 20.94 10.42
CA GLU A 264 32.18 21.19 9.14
C GLU A 264 33.21 21.36 8.01
N ARG A 265 33.05 20.60 6.93
CA ARG A 265 33.92 20.57 5.75
C ARG A 265 33.39 21.43 4.61
N PHE A 266 32.08 21.41 4.35
CA PHE A 266 31.53 21.94 3.11
C PHE A 266 30.68 23.20 3.31
N GLY A 267 30.07 23.40 4.47
CA GLY A 267 29.16 24.55 4.68
C GLY A 267 27.86 24.40 3.88
N ARG A 268 26.94 25.35 4.03
CA ARG A 268 25.61 25.34 3.39
C ARG A 268 25.65 25.35 1.85
N GLY A 269 24.86 24.52 1.20
CA GLY A 269 24.69 24.43 -0.24
C GLY A 269 23.98 25.62 -0.90
N GLU A 270 23.63 25.46 -2.17
CA GLU A 270 22.84 26.42 -2.95
C GLU A 270 21.55 25.73 -3.46
N VAL A 271 20.40 26.42 -3.38
CA VAL A 271 19.08 25.88 -3.80
C VAL A 271 18.61 26.50 -5.12
N ALA A 272 19.54 27.01 -5.94
CA ALA A 272 19.14 27.74 -7.12
C ALA A 272 18.50 26.74 -8.11
N ALA A 273 17.16 26.76 -8.18
CA ALA A 273 16.37 26.14 -9.23
C ALA A 273 16.77 26.80 -10.56
N ARG A 274 17.86 26.31 -11.14
CA ARG A 274 18.38 26.77 -12.42
C ARG A 274 18.00 25.73 -13.45
N SER A 275 17.30 26.16 -14.48
CA SER A 275 17.13 25.42 -15.73
C SER A 275 18.47 25.36 -16.47
N ALA A 276 19.48 24.76 -15.85
CA ALA A 276 20.81 24.53 -16.41
C ALA A 276 20.92 23.09 -16.90
N THR A 277 21.85 22.87 -17.82
CA THR A 277 22.15 21.56 -18.41
C THR A 277 23.68 21.47 -18.47
N PRO A 278 24.30 20.41 -17.93
CA PRO A 278 23.69 19.15 -17.48
C PRO A 278 22.92 19.26 -16.14
N VAL A 279 22.17 18.22 -15.78
CA VAL A 279 21.36 18.16 -14.54
C VAL A 279 21.95 17.16 -13.53
N TYR A 280 21.88 17.51 -12.25
CA TYR A 280 22.02 16.59 -11.12
C TYR A 280 20.61 16.23 -10.59
N VAL A 281 20.32 14.93 -10.51
CA VAL A 281 19.07 14.40 -9.97
C VAL A 281 19.32 13.71 -8.63
N ALA A 282 18.54 14.05 -7.61
CA ALA A 282 18.51 13.33 -6.35
C ALA A 282 17.17 12.61 -6.17
N LEU A 283 17.23 11.38 -5.67
CA LEU A 283 16.07 10.59 -5.27
C LEU A 283 16.39 9.92 -3.93
N GLY A 284 15.37 9.36 -3.27
CA GLY A 284 15.59 8.64 -2.03
C GLY A 284 14.55 8.94 -0.97
N ASP A 285 14.94 8.71 0.27
CA ASP A 285 14.04 8.79 1.39
C ASP A 285 14.03 10.18 2.05
N SER A 286 13.94 10.21 3.39
CA SER A 286 13.94 11.42 4.17
C SER A 286 15.28 12.15 4.13
N LEU A 287 16.39 11.46 3.86
CA LEU A 287 17.68 12.15 3.71
C LEU A 287 17.67 13.02 2.46
N ALA A 288 17.25 12.49 1.30
CA ALA A 288 17.06 13.26 0.07
C ALA A 288 16.02 14.38 0.24
N ALA A 289 14.95 14.12 0.99
CA ALA A 289 13.91 15.11 1.30
C ALA A 289 14.38 16.22 2.28
N ASN A 290 15.61 16.15 2.80
CA ASN A 290 16.20 17.11 3.74
C ASN A 290 15.49 17.16 5.11
N VAL A 291 14.93 16.05 5.58
CA VAL A 291 14.28 15.99 6.90
C VAL A 291 15.32 16.19 8.02
N GLY A 292 14.95 16.92 9.08
CA GLY A 292 15.88 17.28 10.17
C GLY A 292 16.55 18.64 9.99
N VAL A 293 16.34 19.33 8.85
CA VAL A 293 16.77 20.73 8.67
C VAL A 293 15.64 21.60 8.13
N ASP A 294 15.56 22.84 8.62
CA ASP A 294 14.52 23.80 8.20
C ASP A 294 14.79 24.44 6.83
N ASP A 295 16.02 24.32 6.32
CA ASP A 295 16.47 24.95 5.08
C ASP A 295 17.18 23.92 4.19
N PRO A 296 16.71 23.69 2.94
CA PRO A 296 17.31 22.72 2.03
C PRO A 296 18.81 22.93 1.77
N ARG A 297 19.34 24.16 1.96
CA ARG A 297 20.79 24.42 1.86
C ARG A 297 21.61 23.66 2.89
N ASP A 298 20.99 23.23 3.98
CA ASP A 298 21.67 22.50 5.04
C ASP A 298 21.67 20.99 4.81
N GLY A 299 20.84 20.48 3.90
CA GLY A 299 20.80 19.06 3.52
C GLY A 299 21.91 18.65 2.54
N TYR A 300 22.13 17.35 2.39
CA TYR A 300 23.26 16.87 1.58
C TYR A 300 23.08 17.20 0.10
N VAL A 301 21.85 17.18 -0.43
CA VAL A 301 21.57 17.37 -1.87
C VAL A 301 22.13 18.71 -2.34
N SER A 302 21.74 19.81 -1.69
CA SER A 302 22.25 21.15 -2.05
C SER A 302 23.73 21.33 -1.72
N ARG A 303 24.24 20.70 -0.64
CA ARG A 303 25.65 20.77 -0.29
C ARG A 303 26.52 20.10 -1.36
N PHE A 304 26.09 18.93 -1.83
CA PHE A 304 26.75 18.11 -2.84
C PHE A 304 26.64 18.72 -4.23
N HIS A 305 25.47 19.23 -4.64
CA HIS A 305 25.26 19.98 -5.88
C HIS A 305 26.33 21.07 -6.07
N ARG A 306 26.49 21.92 -5.06
CA ARG A 306 27.52 22.97 -5.06
C ARG A 306 28.95 22.42 -5.10
N GLN A 307 29.23 21.23 -4.56
CA GLN A 307 30.56 20.61 -4.69
C GLN A 307 30.80 20.06 -6.11
N LEU A 308 29.79 19.47 -6.74
CA LEU A 308 29.87 19.05 -8.14
C LEU A 308 30.20 20.25 -9.04
N GLU A 309 29.50 21.37 -8.87
CA GLU A 309 29.75 22.59 -9.65
C GLU A 309 31.18 23.12 -9.47
N ARG A 310 31.68 23.13 -8.23
CA ARG A 310 33.05 23.56 -7.93
C ARG A 310 34.10 22.63 -8.50
N ARG A 311 33.86 21.32 -8.44
CA ARG A 311 34.80 20.30 -8.91
C ARG A 311 34.90 20.35 -10.43
N ASP A 312 33.76 20.44 -11.11
CA ASP A 312 33.68 20.30 -12.56
C ASP A 312 33.81 21.66 -13.28
N GLY A 313 33.63 22.77 -12.57
CA GLY A 313 33.64 24.12 -13.14
C GLY A 313 32.45 24.38 -14.08
N VAL A 314 31.36 23.63 -13.90
CA VAL A 314 30.13 23.64 -14.68
C VAL A 314 28.96 23.94 -13.75
N GLU A 315 27.99 24.73 -14.21
CA GLU A 315 26.73 24.90 -13.47
C GLU A 315 25.78 23.74 -13.79
N TYR A 316 25.21 23.12 -12.75
CA TYR A 316 24.28 22.01 -12.90
C TYR A 316 22.85 22.46 -12.61
N GLY A 317 21.88 22.00 -13.40
CA GLY A 317 20.49 21.98 -12.95
C GLY A 317 20.36 21.05 -11.75
N LEU A 318 19.38 21.28 -10.88
CA LEU A 318 19.09 20.40 -9.74
C LEU A 318 17.60 20.06 -9.74
N GLU A 319 17.31 18.76 -9.70
CA GLU A 319 15.97 18.24 -9.44
C GLU A 319 16.06 17.23 -8.28
N ASN A 320 15.15 17.35 -7.30
CA ASN A 320 15.17 16.50 -6.11
C ASN A 320 13.80 15.87 -5.90
N PHE A 321 13.75 14.55 -6.09
CA PHE A 321 12.56 13.72 -5.94
C PHE A 321 12.45 13.06 -4.56
N GLY A 322 13.30 13.40 -3.59
CA GLY A 322 13.29 12.77 -2.26
C GLY A 322 11.92 12.82 -1.58
N VAL A 323 11.46 11.67 -1.05
CA VAL A 323 10.18 11.53 -0.36
C VAL A 323 10.43 10.85 0.99
N SER A 324 10.03 11.52 2.06
CA SER A 324 10.23 11.01 3.42
C SER A 324 9.52 9.67 3.65
N GLY A 325 10.21 8.73 4.28
CA GLY A 325 9.66 7.42 4.65
C GLY A 325 9.67 6.38 3.54
N GLU A 326 10.24 6.69 2.37
CA GLU A 326 10.35 5.72 1.28
C GLU A 326 11.18 4.50 1.68
N THR A 327 10.67 3.32 1.32
CA THR A 327 11.36 2.03 1.25
C THR A 327 11.67 1.71 -0.21
N THR A 328 12.54 0.74 -0.49
CA THR A 328 12.76 0.30 -1.89
C THR A 328 11.45 -0.10 -2.58
N GLY A 329 10.58 -0.82 -1.88
CA GLY A 329 9.31 -1.29 -2.43
C GLY A 329 8.31 -0.16 -2.69
N THR A 330 8.27 0.88 -1.84
CA THR A 330 7.40 2.04 -2.08
C THR A 330 7.98 2.95 -3.15
N LEU A 331 9.30 3.13 -3.24
CA LEU A 331 9.95 3.95 -4.27
C LEU A 331 9.59 3.46 -5.69
N ILE A 332 9.48 2.14 -5.86
CA ILE A 332 9.04 1.48 -7.09
C ILE A 332 7.55 1.71 -7.40
N ARG A 333 6.68 1.86 -6.38
CA ARG A 333 5.21 1.80 -6.55
C ARG A 333 4.48 3.12 -6.30
N SER A 334 5.07 4.04 -5.55
CA SER A 334 4.48 5.32 -5.13
C SER A 334 4.58 6.39 -6.21
N GLY A 335 5.37 6.14 -7.25
CA GLY A 335 5.58 7.03 -8.40
C GLY A 335 6.89 7.83 -8.35
N GLN A 336 7.66 7.81 -7.25
CA GLN A 336 8.94 8.54 -7.18
C GLN A 336 9.91 8.08 -8.28
N LEU A 337 10.10 6.76 -8.44
CA LEU A 337 10.97 6.20 -9.48
C LEU A 337 10.48 6.57 -10.88
N ASP A 338 9.19 6.36 -11.14
CA ASP A 338 8.56 6.65 -12.43
C ASP A 338 8.71 8.13 -12.81
N GLU A 339 8.50 9.04 -11.85
CA GLU A 339 8.62 10.48 -12.08
C GLU A 339 10.06 10.88 -12.40
N ALA A 340 11.03 10.34 -11.68
CA ALA A 340 12.44 10.62 -11.92
C ALA A 340 12.95 10.02 -13.23
N VAL A 341 12.55 8.79 -13.57
CA VAL A 341 12.84 8.16 -14.85
C VAL A 341 12.27 9.00 -15.99
N ALA A 342 10.99 9.35 -15.92
CA ALA A 342 10.34 10.20 -16.92
C ALA A 342 10.98 11.59 -17.03
N PHE A 343 11.50 12.14 -15.92
CA PHE A 343 12.25 13.39 -15.94
C PHE A 343 13.59 13.24 -16.67
N MET A 344 14.34 12.18 -16.39
CA MET A 344 15.68 11.96 -16.97
C MET A 344 15.65 11.61 -18.45
N GLU A 345 14.57 10.98 -18.93
CA GLU A 345 14.40 10.61 -20.34
C GLU A 345 14.65 11.78 -21.30
N GLY A 346 15.69 11.65 -22.13
CA GLY A 346 16.04 12.65 -23.14
C GLY A 346 16.70 13.92 -22.61
N ARG A 347 17.08 13.96 -21.32
CA ARG A 347 17.87 15.05 -20.72
C ARG A 347 19.33 14.68 -20.59
N ASP A 348 20.19 15.69 -20.60
CA ASP A 348 21.61 15.55 -20.27
C ASP A 348 21.76 15.57 -18.74
N VAL A 349 21.84 14.37 -18.17
CA VAL A 349 21.96 14.11 -16.73
C VAL A 349 23.41 13.71 -16.45
N ALA A 350 24.11 14.49 -15.62
CA ALA A 350 25.50 14.22 -15.28
C ALA A 350 25.65 13.36 -14.01
N TYR A 351 24.79 13.59 -13.03
CA TYR A 351 24.85 12.91 -11.73
C TYR A 351 23.46 12.47 -11.28
N VAL A 352 23.40 11.29 -10.68
CA VAL A 352 22.24 10.80 -9.93
C VAL A 352 22.72 10.37 -8.55
N THR A 353 22.06 10.83 -7.49
CA THR A 353 22.28 10.27 -6.14
C THR A 353 21.02 9.62 -5.63
N ILE A 354 21.16 8.48 -4.95
CA ILE A 354 20.06 7.79 -4.30
C ILE A 354 20.45 7.32 -2.90
N ASP A 355 19.62 7.63 -1.91
CA ASP A 355 19.62 7.00 -0.58
C ASP A 355 18.31 6.24 -0.39
N ILE A 356 18.38 4.93 -0.20
CA ILE A 356 17.18 4.13 0.05
C ILE A 356 17.53 2.83 0.77
N GLY A 357 16.67 2.39 1.67
CA GLY A 357 16.78 1.10 2.36
C GLY A 357 16.74 1.18 3.88
N ALA A 358 17.07 2.32 4.48
CA ALA A 358 17.02 2.47 5.94
C ALA A 358 15.61 2.19 6.48
N ASN A 359 14.57 2.72 5.82
CA ASN A 359 13.18 2.50 6.20
C ASN A 359 12.71 1.05 6.03
N ASN A 360 13.35 0.26 5.16
CA ASN A 360 13.08 -1.18 5.07
C ASN A 360 13.43 -1.88 6.40
N LEU A 361 14.45 -1.41 7.12
CA LEU A 361 14.86 -1.98 8.41
C LEU A 361 14.22 -1.30 9.61
N LEU A 362 14.13 0.03 9.61
CA LEU A 362 13.73 0.80 10.78
C LEU A 362 12.30 0.48 11.24
N GLY A 363 11.40 0.14 10.32
CA GLY A 363 10.06 -0.36 10.65
C GLY A 363 10.07 -1.68 11.44
N HIS A 364 11.07 -2.55 11.21
CA HIS A 364 11.21 -3.81 11.94
C HIS A 364 11.91 -3.65 13.30
N LEU A 365 12.92 -2.79 13.37
CA LEU A 365 13.68 -2.56 14.61
C LEU A 365 12.82 -1.93 15.72
N GLY A 366 11.73 -1.24 15.37
CA GLY A 366 10.73 -0.74 16.30
C GLY A 366 9.61 -1.74 16.67
N SER A 367 9.63 -2.98 16.13
CA SER A 367 8.56 -3.97 16.33
C SER A 367 8.73 -4.77 17.63
N GLU A 368 7.63 -5.26 18.21
CA GLU A 368 7.66 -6.13 19.40
C GLU A 368 8.51 -7.39 19.17
N ALA A 369 8.51 -7.93 17.96
CA ALA A 369 9.34 -9.06 17.57
C ALA A 369 10.84 -8.81 17.79
N CYS A 370 11.29 -7.56 17.64
CA CYS A 370 12.68 -7.11 17.84
C CYS A 370 12.90 -6.38 19.17
N SER A 371 11.85 -6.20 19.99
CA SER A 371 11.87 -5.38 21.20
C SER A 371 12.65 -5.98 22.37
N GLU A 372 12.67 -7.32 22.47
CA GLU A 372 13.43 -8.03 23.52
C GLU A 372 14.88 -8.29 23.07
N SER A 373 15.09 -8.65 21.81
CA SER A 373 16.41 -8.92 21.22
C SER A 373 16.33 -8.99 19.70
N LEU A 374 17.36 -8.49 19.01
CA LEU A 374 17.53 -8.68 17.56
C LEU A 374 17.78 -10.16 17.18
N ASP A 375 18.27 -10.96 18.14
CA ASP A 375 18.50 -12.40 17.95
C ASP A 375 17.23 -13.24 18.15
N ALA A 376 16.13 -12.62 18.60
CA ALA A 376 14.86 -13.32 18.76
C ALA A 376 14.46 -13.94 17.41
N PRO A 377 14.05 -15.22 17.36
CA PRO A 377 13.70 -15.89 16.11
C PRO A 377 12.71 -15.10 15.26
N ALA A 378 11.68 -14.50 15.88
CA ALA A 378 10.69 -13.68 15.18
C ALA A 378 11.24 -12.34 14.63
N CYS A 379 12.29 -11.79 15.25
CA CYS A 379 13.01 -10.63 14.70
C CYS A 379 13.90 -11.07 13.53
N ARG A 380 14.63 -12.18 13.69
CA ARG A 380 15.49 -12.72 12.63
C ARG A 380 14.72 -13.12 11.39
N ASP A 381 13.57 -13.78 11.52
CA ASP A 381 12.72 -14.13 10.38
C ASP A 381 12.23 -12.87 9.63
N ARG A 382 11.94 -11.78 10.37
CA ARG A 382 11.57 -10.49 9.78
C ARG A 382 12.74 -9.85 9.04
N LEU A 383 13.89 -9.72 9.70
CA LEU A 383 15.09 -9.16 9.10
C LEU A 383 15.52 -9.98 7.88
N ASP A 384 15.49 -11.31 7.94
CA ASP A 384 15.82 -12.19 6.83
C ASP A 384 14.87 -11.97 5.64
N ALA A 385 13.57 -11.80 5.87
CA ALA A 385 12.61 -11.47 4.82
C ALA A 385 12.91 -10.09 4.19
N THR A 386 13.23 -9.08 5.00
CA THR A 386 13.64 -7.76 4.50
C THR A 386 14.91 -7.82 3.66
N PHE A 387 15.92 -8.57 4.12
CA PHE A 387 17.18 -8.74 3.41
C PHE A 387 16.96 -9.48 2.07
N GLN A 388 16.03 -10.43 2.04
CA GLN A 388 15.66 -11.18 0.83
C GLN A 388 14.99 -10.30 -0.23
N SER A 389 14.11 -9.36 0.15
CA SER A 389 13.46 -8.46 -0.81
C SER A 389 14.32 -7.26 -1.20
N TYR A 390 15.19 -6.78 -0.30
CA TYR A 390 15.97 -5.56 -0.52
C TYR A 390 16.89 -5.62 -1.73
N GLY A 391 17.64 -6.71 -1.90
CA GLY A 391 18.59 -6.86 -3.00
C GLY A 391 17.93 -6.75 -4.39
N PRO A 392 16.93 -7.60 -4.70
CA PRO A 392 16.20 -7.53 -5.97
C PRO A 392 15.49 -6.19 -6.22
N ASP A 393 14.89 -5.57 -5.19
CA ASP A 393 14.25 -4.27 -5.36
C ASP A 393 15.29 -3.19 -5.70
N LEU A 394 16.44 -3.18 -5.01
CA LEU A 394 17.50 -2.23 -5.27
C LEU A 394 18.11 -2.43 -6.66
N GLU A 395 18.31 -3.69 -7.08
CA GLU A 395 18.79 -4.02 -8.42
C GLU A 395 17.86 -3.42 -9.48
N TYR A 396 16.55 -3.64 -9.35
CA TYR A 396 15.55 -3.06 -10.25
C TYR A 396 15.61 -1.53 -10.28
N ILE A 397 15.68 -0.87 -9.12
CA ILE A 397 15.76 0.59 -9.04
C ILE A 397 17.00 1.11 -9.77
N LEU A 398 18.18 0.53 -9.48
CA LEU A 398 19.43 0.99 -10.10
C LEU A 398 19.46 0.73 -11.61
N ASP A 399 18.86 -0.37 -12.07
CA ASP A 399 18.72 -0.69 -13.49
C ASP A 399 17.82 0.32 -14.21
N GLU A 400 16.67 0.69 -13.64
CA GLU A 400 15.78 1.71 -14.23
C GLU A 400 16.48 3.08 -14.30
N LEU A 401 17.20 3.49 -13.24
CA LEU A 401 17.96 4.74 -13.24
C LEU A 401 19.09 4.72 -14.30
N ARG A 402 19.80 3.60 -14.43
CA ARG A 402 20.86 3.44 -15.44
C ARG A 402 20.31 3.44 -16.85
N GLN A 403 19.16 2.83 -17.10
CA GLN A 403 18.50 2.85 -18.40
C GLN A 403 18.05 4.28 -18.78
N ALA A 404 17.48 5.02 -17.84
CA ALA A 404 17.01 6.38 -18.07
C ALA A 404 18.15 7.39 -18.27
N ALA A 405 19.27 7.22 -17.56
CA ALA A 405 20.43 8.10 -17.61
C ALA A 405 21.74 7.31 -17.85
N PRO A 406 21.96 6.79 -19.08
CA PRO A 406 23.05 5.86 -19.37
C PRO A 406 24.46 6.44 -19.14
N ASP A 407 24.63 7.74 -19.39
CA ASP A 407 25.91 8.44 -19.27
C ASP A 407 26.12 9.08 -17.89
N ALA A 408 25.11 9.07 -17.00
CA ALA A 408 25.20 9.70 -15.70
C ALA A 408 26.10 8.92 -14.73
N THR A 409 26.80 9.63 -13.87
CA THR A 409 27.45 9.03 -12.69
C THR A 409 26.40 8.84 -11.61
N ILE A 410 26.01 7.59 -11.36
CA ILE A 410 25.07 7.22 -10.30
C ILE A 410 25.86 6.91 -9.03
N VAL A 411 25.45 7.51 -7.90
CA VAL A 411 26.06 7.31 -6.58
C VAL A 411 24.98 6.85 -5.60
N PHE A 412 25.12 5.65 -5.06
CA PHE A 412 24.28 5.12 -3.99
C PHE A 412 24.89 5.50 -2.62
N LEU A 413 24.13 6.15 -1.76
CA LEU A 413 24.53 6.50 -0.39
C LEU A 413 24.06 5.42 0.58
N THR A 414 25.00 4.74 1.24
CA THR A 414 24.65 3.72 2.24
C THR A 414 24.04 4.33 3.50
N ALA A 415 23.16 3.57 4.15
CA ALA A 415 22.46 4.01 5.34
C ALA A 415 23.41 4.11 6.55
N TYR A 416 23.19 5.09 7.43
CA TYR A 416 23.86 5.17 8.74
C TYR A 416 22.98 4.59 9.86
N ASN A 417 23.59 4.15 10.96
CA ASN A 417 22.85 3.63 12.12
C ASN A 417 22.51 4.77 13.08
N PRO A 418 21.24 5.17 13.24
CA PRO A 418 20.86 6.25 14.15
C PRO A 418 21.17 5.93 15.63
N PHE A 419 21.26 4.65 15.99
CA PHE A 419 21.55 4.20 17.35
C PHE A 419 23.05 4.16 17.69
N SER A 420 23.92 4.52 16.73
CA SER A 420 25.38 4.58 16.89
C SER A 420 25.83 5.86 17.63
N LEU A 421 25.37 6.00 18.87
CA LEU A 421 25.48 7.21 19.68
C LEU A 421 26.90 7.49 20.21
N GLY A 422 27.83 6.54 20.09
CA GLY A 422 29.18 6.64 20.65
C GLY A 422 29.26 6.25 22.13
N LEU A 423 28.29 5.47 22.61
CA LEU A 423 28.21 5.03 24.01
C LEU A 423 28.87 3.66 24.22
N GLY A 424 29.11 2.91 23.14
CA GLY A 424 29.72 1.59 23.19
C GLY A 424 28.82 0.55 23.86
N THR A 425 27.50 0.71 23.74
CA THR A 425 26.52 -0.23 24.30
C THR A 425 26.42 -1.50 23.45
N GLU A 426 25.93 -2.59 24.05
CA GLU A 426 25.68 -3.83 23.29
C GLU A 426 24.64 -3.63 22.17
N LEU A 427 23.60 -2.81 22.42
CA LEU A 427 22.60 -2.45 21.42
C LEU A 427 23.22 -1.69 20.24
N GLU A 428 24.10 -0.73 20.52
CA GLU A 428 24.83 0.02 19.50
C GLU A 428 25.69 -0.92 18.63
N GLY A 429 26.44 -1.83 19.25
CA GLY A 429 27.23 -2.83 18.53
C GLY A 429 26.37 -3.77 17.67
N ALA A 430 25.26 -4.27 18.20
CA ALA A 430 24.37 -5.18 17.49
C ALA A 430 23.67 -4.50 16.29
N THR A 431 23.19 -3.27 16.49
CA THR A 431 22.56 -2.49 15.41
C THR A 431 23.56 -2.05 14.35
N ASP A 432 24.81 -1.75 14.72
CA ASP A 432 25.90 -1.50 13.76
C ASP A 432 26.19 -2.75 12.91
N GLU A 433 26.24 -3.95 13.51
CA GLU A 433 26.49 -5.20 12.78
C GLU A 433 25.35 -5.56 11.82
N THR A 434 24.10 -5.38 12.26
CA THR A 434 22.92 -5.60 11.40
C THR A 434 22.92 -4.65 10.22
N LEU A 435 23.16 -3.35 10.45
CA LEU A 435 23.17 -2.37 9.35
C LEU A 435 24.37 -2.55 8.42
N ALA A 436 25.54 -2.93 8.95
CA ALA A 436 26.69 -3.26 8.11
C ALA A 436 26.39 -4.45 7.17
N SER A 437 25.70 -5.47 7.68
CA SER A 437 25.27 -6.62 6.88
C SER A 437 24.26 -6.22 5.79
N PHE A 438 23.34 -5.31 6.10
CA PHE A 438 22.38 -4.78 5.13
C PHE A 438 23.05 -3.92 4.05
N ASN A 439 23.94 -3.00 4.45
CA ASN A 439 24.71 -2.18 3.52
C ASN A 439 25.61 -3.03 2.61
N ALA A 440 26.09 -4.19 3.08
CA ALA A 440 26.86 -5.10 2.23
C ALA A 440 26.06 -5.63 1.03
N ILE A 441 24.74 -5.82 1.18
CA ILE A 441 23.85 -6.16 0.05
C ILE A 441 23.83 -5.01 -0.94
N ALA A 442 23.63 -3.77 -0.45
CA ALA A 442 23.60 -2.60 -1.30
C ALA A 442 24.91 -2.38 -2.07
N VAL A 443 26.05 -2.57 -1.39
CA VAL A 443 27.39 -2.49 -1.99
C VAL A 443 27.56 -3.51 -3.10
N ALA A 444 27.11 -4.75 -2.89
CA ALA A 444 27.20 -5.80 -3.90
C ALA A 444 26.36 -5.46 -5.14
N VAL A 445 25.09 -5.12 -4.94
CA VAL A 445 24.16 -4.77 -6.03
C VAL A 445 24.64 -3.53 -6.80
N ALA A 446 25.04 -2.47 -6.11
CA ALA A 446 25.59 -1.27 -6.74
C ALA A 446 26.88 -1.57 -7.52
N GLY A 447 27.77 -2.41 -6.97
CA GLY A 447 29.00 -2.82 -7.62
C GLY A 447 28.77 -3.57 -8.93
N ASP A 448 27.83 -4.51 -8.95
CA ASP A 448 27.45 -5.28 -10.14
C ASP A 448 26.84 -4.39 -11.23
N GLY A 449 26.09 -3.35 -10.85
CA GLY A 449 25.49 -2.35 -11.74
C GLY A 449 26.41 -1.20 -12.17
N GLY A 450 27.68 -1.19 -11.76
CA GLY A 450 28.61 -0.09 -12.04
C GLY A 450 28.21 1.26 -11.42
N VAL A 451 27.49 1.21 -10.29
CA VAL A 451 27.08 2.36 -9.49
C VAL A 451 28.14 2.63 -8.42
N LEU A 452 28.50 3.90 -8.23
CA LEU A 452 29.44 4.28 -7.17
C LEU A 452 28.76 4.17 -5.81
N VAL A 453 29.50 3.75 -4.79
CA VAL A 453 28.98 3.64 -3.42
C VAL A 453 29.62 4.70 -2.54
N ALA A 454 28.79 5.55 -1.95
CA ALA A 454 29.19 6.50 -0.92
C ALA A 454 28.93 5.91 0.47
N ASP A 455 29.97 5.87 1.30
CA ASP A 455 29.90 5.33 2.65
C ASP A 455 29.29 6.34 3.63
N GLY A 456 27.96 6.29 3.79
CA GLY A 456 27.25 7.07 4.82
C GLY A 456 27.37 6.46 6.22
N PHE A 457 27.80 5.20 6.32
CA PHE A 457 27.79 4.42 7.55
C PHE A 457 28.99 4.71 8.46
N GLU A 458 30.21 4.43 7.99
CA GLU A 458 31.41 4.53 8.84
C GLU A 458 31.70 5.96 9.35
N PRO A 459 31.51 7.03 8.55
CA PRO A 459 31.73 8.41 9.03
C PRO A 459 30.78 8.85 10.14
N MET A 460 29.59 8.25 10.21
CA MET A 460 28.54 8.52 11.19
C MET A 460 28.61 7.59 12.42
N ARG A 461 29.29 6.45 12.31
CA ARG A 461 29.42 5.44 13.37
C ARG A 461 30.02 6.03 14.64
N GLY A 462 29.35 5.80 15.77
CA GLY A 462 29.71 6.29 17.10
C GLY A 462 29.58 7.81 17.28
N ARG A 463 28.84 8.49 16.39
CA ARG A 463 28.73 9.97 16.39
C ARG A 463 27.30 10.50 16.28
N THR A 464 26.28 9.64 16.14
CA THR A 464 24.90 10.09 15.88
C THR A 464 24.35 10.97 16.99
N ALA A 465 24.80 10.80 18.23
CA ALA A 465 24.51 11.71 19.33
C ALA A 465 24.84 13.19 19.05
N SER A 466 25.80 13.46 18.17
CA SER A 466 26.29 14.79 17.82
C SER A 466 25.97 15.21 16.37
N THR A 467 25.52 14.28 15.54
CA THR A 467 25.25 14.49 14.11
C THR A 467 23.78 14.33 13.74
N THR A 468 22.92 13.87 14.65
CA THR A 468 21.47 13.73 14.45
C THR A 468 20.68 14.33 15.62
N HIS A 469 19.36 14.39 15.47
CA HIS A 469 18.43 14.86 16.49
C HIS A 469 18.08 13.78 17.55
N MET A 470 18.86 12.70 17.63
CA MET A 470 18.56 11.56 18.52
C MET A 470 18.58 11.94 20.01
N LEU A 471 19.24 13.03 20.39
CA LEU A 471 19.30 13.54 21.76
C LEU A 471 18.26 14.63 22.08
N ASP A 472 17.43 15.03 21.12
CA ASP A 472 16.42 16.07 21.34
C ASP A 472 15.29 15.60 22.26
N GLN A 473 14.48 16.55 22.76
CA GLN A 473 13.33 16.27 23.64
C GLN A 473 12.33 15.30 23.02
N ARG A 474 12.25 15.27 21.70
CA ARG A 474 11.65 14.19 20.92
C ARG A 474 12.77 13.64 20.06
N PRO A 475 13.17 12.37 20.21
CA PRO A 475 14.30 11.84 19.46
C PRO A 475 13.90 11.78 18.01
N ASP A 476 14.83 12.14 17.17
CA ASP A 476 14.65 12.08 15.75
C ASP A 476 15.92 11.52 15.11
N ILE A 477 15.75 10.49 14.30
CA ILE A 477 16.83 9.77 13.62
C ILE A 477 17.54 10.65 12.59
N HIS A 478 16.90 11.74 12.15
CA HIS A 478 17.36 12.54 11.03
C HIS A 478 18.58 13.42 11.37
N PRO A 479 19.43 13.73 10.38
CA PRO A 479 20.67 14.45 10.61
C PRO A 479 20.43 15.93 10.97
N LEU A 480 21.28 16.43 11.87
CA LEU A 480 21.55 17.85 12.03
C LEU A 480 22.30 18.38 10.79
N PRO A 481 22.45 19.70 10.59
CA PRO A 481 23.26 20.25 9.49
C PRO A 481 24.68 19.67 9.41
N ILE A 482 25.28 19.35 10.55
CA ILE A 482 26.62 18.74 10.60
C ILE A 482 26.60 17.27 10.15
N GLY A 483 25.53 16.51 10.42
CA GLY A 483 25.37 15.16 9.88
C GLY A 483 25.22 15.16 8.37
N TYR A 484 24.43 16.09 7.82
CA TYR A 484 24.34 16.28 6.37
C TYR A 484 25.66 16.70 5.73
N ASP A 485 26.50 17.47 6.44
CA ASP A 485 27.87 17.77 5.98
C ASP A 485 28.76 16.51 5.92
N VAL A 486 28.62 15.60 6.89
CA VAL A 486 29.30 14.29 6.87
C VAL A 486 28.85 13.44 5.69
N LEU A 487 27.54 13.32 5.45
CA LEU A 487 27.00 12.57 4.31
C LEU A 487 27.40 13.19 2.96
N THR A 488 27.49 14.52 2.88
CA THR A 488 28.08 15.21 1.71
C THR A 488 29.53 14.77 1.51
N GLY A 489 30.29 14.61 2.60
CA GLY A 489 31.65 14.12 2.55
C GLY A 489 31.75 12.73 1.95
N ALA A 490 30.88 11.80 2.36
CA ALA A 490 30.81 10.46 1.80
C ALA A 490 30.60 10.48 0.28
N LEU A 491 29.67 11.31 -0.21
CA LEU A 491 29.40 11.47 -1.64
C LEU A 491 30.58 12.07 -2.40
N VAL A 492 31.26 13.09 -1.83
CA VAL A 492 32.44 13.72 -2.44
C VAL A 492 33.62 12.75 -2.48
N ASP A 493 33.81 11.96 -1.42
CA ASP A 493 34.91 11.01 -1.30
C ASP A 493 34.70 9.81 -2.25
N ALA A 494 33.45 9.41 -2.53
CA ALA A 494 33.11 8.35 -3.51
C ALA A 494 33.44 8.70 -4.97
N LEU A 495 33.66 9.98 -5.27
CA LEU A 495 33.98 10.45 -6.62
C LEU A 495 35.48 10.60 -6.90
N GLN A 496 36.34 10.30 -5.91
CA GLN A 496 37.80 10.39 -6.00
C GLN A 496 38.40 9.03 -6.36
#